data_AF-A0A508SUT5-F1
#
_entry.id   AF-A0A508SUT5-F1
#
_cell.length_a   1.000
_cell.length_b   1.000
_cell.length_c   1.000
_cell.angle_alpha   90.00
_cell.angle_beta   90.00
_cell.angle_gamma   90.00
#
_symmetry.space_group_name_H-M   'P 1'
#
loop_
_entity.id
_entity.type
_entity.pdbx_description
1 polymer ?
#
loop_
_entity_poly.entity_id
_entity_poly.type
_entity_poly.pdbx_seq_one_letter_code
_entity_poly.pdbx_strand_id
1 'polypeptide(L)'
;MKFSGNFVKVSNDKKAFDWGGFKNAVNGYKGDDLTFDKFKENTIARSDATVKVMVDKIVKFLLEALSVVIDAGELAATIEATFTNLKSAKSNGWADFSKSSASSNSSWEYRILFAVPNAELEDFFYSLVTTIKLEADITEESSWWGLVSSSSKNFSATIDAMELVVQKGFRNPL
;
A
#
# COMPACT_ATOMS: atom_id res chain seq x y z
N MET A 1 7.14 10.11 -5.45
CA MET A 1 5.68 10.04 -5.71
C MET A 1 5.32 10.00 -7.20
N LYS A 2 5.76 10.95 -8.06
CA LYS A 2 5.32 10.98 -9.47
C LYS A 2 5.66 9.71 -10.27
N PHE A 3 6.87 9.17 -10.08
CA PHE A 3 7.33 7.97 -10.79
C PHE A 3 6.44 6.75 -10.55
N SER A 4 6.18 6.39 -9.29
CA SER A 4 5.28 5.27 -8.96
C SER A 4 3.84 5.50 -9.43
N GLY A 5 3.36 6.75 -9.43
CA GLY A 5 2.03 7.10 -9.91
C GLY A 5 1.77 6.73 -11.38
N ASN A 6 2.81 6.70 -12.23
CA ASN A 6 2.70 6.29 -13.63
C ASN A 6 2.33 4.79 -13.80
N PHE A 7 2.43 4.01 -12.74
CA PHE A 7 2.13 2.57 -12.73
C PHE A 7 0.76 2.27 -12.13
N VAL A 8 -0.06 3.29 -11.82
CA VAL A 8 -1.47 3.08 -11.49
C VAL A 8 -2.25 2.95 -12.81
N LYS A 9 -2.61 1.71 -13.17
CA LYS A 9 -3.38 1.43 -14.39
C LYS A 9 -4.86 1.64 -14.13
N VAL A 10 -5.54 2.25 -15.10
CA VAL A 10 -6.99 2.41 -15.11
C VAL A 10 -7.59 1.40 -16.10
N SER A 11 -8.45 0.51 -15.62
CA SER A 11 -9.18 -0.45 -16.45
C SER A 11 -10.62 -0.59 -15.96
N ASN A 12 -11.60 -0.39 -16.85
CA ASN A 12 -13.04 -0.50 -16.52
C ASN A 12 -13.41 0.23 -15.21
N ASP A 13 -12.99 1.49 -15.10
CA ASP A 13 -13.18 2.38 -13.93
C ASP A 13 -12.54 1.91 -12.61
N LYS A 14 -11.66 0.91 -12.66
CA LYS A 14 -10.85 0.46 -11.52
C LYS A 14 -9.42 0.93 -11.69
N LYS A 15 -8.79 1.38 -10.59
CA LYS A 15 -7.36 1.66 -10.57
C LYS A 15 -6.63 0.61 -9.74
N ALA A 16 -5.56 0.06 -10.31
CA ALA A 16 -4.71 -0.92 -9.66
C ALA A 16 -3.24 -0.61 -9.93
N PHE A 17 -2.38 -0.92 -8.97
CA PHE A 17 -0.95 -0.72 -9.13
C PHE A 17 -0.33 -1.85 -9.96
N ASP A 18 0.36 -1.48 -11.04
CA ASP A 18 1.10 -2.42 -11.90
C ASP A 18 2.49 -2.69 -11.32
N TRP A 19 2.55 -3.61 -10.36
CA TRP A 19 3.81 -4.06 -9.77
C TRP A 19 4.79 -4.62 -10.80
N GLY A 20 4.30 -5.33 -11.83
CA GLY A 20 5.15 -5.89 -12.87
C GLY A 20 5.84 -4.80 -13.69
N GLY A 21 5.06 -3.83 -14.18
CA GLY A 21 5.59 -2.67 -14.90
C GLY A 21 6.53 -1.83 -14.02
N PHE A 22 6.17 -1.60 -12.76
CA PHE A 22 6.99 -0.81 -11.85
C PHE A 22 8.34 -1.49 -11.56
N LYS A 23 8.34 -2.79 -11.23
CA LYS A 23 9.56 -3.59 -11.04
C LYS A 23 10.46 -3.53 -12.27
N ASN A 24 9.88 -3.69 -13.47
CA ASN A 24 10.63 -3.63 -14.71
C ASN A 24 11.25 -2.25 -14.95
N ALA A 25 10.52 -1.17 -14.66
CA ALA A 25 11.03 0.19 -14.82
C ALA A 25 12.16 0.52 -13.84
N VAL A 26 12.03 0.08 -12.57
CA VAL A 26 13.10 0.23 -11.56
C VAL A 26 14.33 -0.57 -11.97
N ASN A 27 14.19 -1.84 -12.32
CA ASN A 27 15.31 -2.69 -12.72
C ASN A 27 15.98 -2.23 -14.03
N GLY A 28 15.21 -1.61 -14.92
CA GLY A 28 15.68 -1.05 -16.18
C GLY A 28 16.34 0.33 -16.03
N TYR A 29 16.21 0.98 -14.88
CA TYR A 29 16.71 2.32 -14.64
C TYR A 29 18.25 2.36 -14.75
N LYS A 30 18.77 3.41 -15.40
CA LYS A 30 20.21 3.57 -15.68
C LYS A 30 20.87 4.74 -14.93
N GLY A 31 20.09 5.55 -14.23
CA GLY A 31 20.62 6.58 -13.34
C GLY A 31 21.14 5.98 -12.04
N ASP A 32 21.91 6.77 -11.31
CA ASP A 32 22.49 6.46 -10.00
C ASP A 32 21.69 7.06 -8.83
N ASP A 33 20.70 7.91 -9.13
CA ASP A 33 19.85 8.62 -8.18
C ASP A 33 18.60 7.84 -7.72
N LEU A 34 18.42 6.60 -8.19
CA LEU A 34 17.39 5.67 -7.74
C LEU A 34 17.90 4.22 -7.80
N THR A 35 17.86 3.52 -6.67
CA THR A 35 18.28 2.12 -6.57
C THR A 35 17.21 1.27 -5.89
N PHE A 36 17.01 0.05 -6.41
CA PHE A 36 16.24 -0.99 -5.75
C PHE A 36 17.02 -1.55 -4.56
N ASP A 37 16.40 -1.57 -3.38
CA ASP A 37 16.96 -2.26 -2.21
C ASP A 37 16.33 -3.65 -2.09
N LYS A 38 15.02 -3.70 -1.82
CA LYS A 38 14.30 -4.95 -1.60
C LYS A 38 12.82 -4.86 -1.95
N PHE A 39 12.26 -6.03 -2.24
CA PHE A 39 10.83 -6.25 -2.40
C PHE A 39 10.38 -7.35 -1.44
N LYS A 40 9.27 -7.12 -0.73
CA LYS A 40 8.65 -8.09 0.18
C LYS A 40 7.16 -8.14 -0.09
N GLU A 41 6.61 -9.33 0.01
CA GLU A 41 5.17 -9.56 -0.09
C GLU A 41 4.72 -10.47 1.06
N ASN A 42 3.49 -10.31 1.49
CA ASN A 42 2.86 -11.19 2.47
C ASN A 42 1.35 -11.26 2.26
N THR A 43 0.77 -12.42 2.58
CA THR A 43 -0.68 -12.59 2.60
C THR A 43 -1.12 -13.02 3.99
N ILE A 44 -1.92 -12.17 4.63
CA ILE A 44 -2.63 -12.49 5.86
C ILE A 44 -3.84 -13.35 5.48
N ALA A 45 -3.82 -14.60 5.94
CA ALA A 45 -4.88 -15.55 5.72
C ALA A 45 -6.24 -15.03 6.23
N ARG A 46 -7.30 -15.48 5.55
CA ARG A 46 -8.67 -15.09 5.85
C ARG A 46 -9.09 -15.56 7.24
N SER A 47 -9.64 -14.65 8.03
CA SER A 47 -10.14 -14.93 9.38
C SER A 47 -11.14 -13.88 9.85
N ASP A 48 -11.99 -14.25 10.81
CA ASP A 48 -12.79 -13.26 11.52
C ASP A 48 -11.88 -12.42 12.40
N ALA A 49 -11.78 -11.13 12.07
CA ALA A 49 -10.90 -10.18 12.74
C ALA A 49 -11.52 -8.79 12.73
N THR A 50 -11.11 -7.94 13.67
CA THR A 50 -11.44 -6.52 13.62
C THR A 50 -10.53 -5.79 12.64
N VAL A 51 -10.95 -4.61 12.18
CA VAL A 51 -10.10 -3.69 11.40
C VAL A 51 -8.77 -3.47 12.13
N LYS A 52 -8.82 -3.18 13.44
CA LYS A 52 -7.61 -2.98 14.24
C LYS A 52 -6.65 -4.16 14.19
N VAL A 53 -7.15 -5.39 14.35
CA VAL A 53 -6.30 -6.59 14.32
C VAL A 53 -5.66 -6.78 12.94
N MET A 54 -6.37 -6.47 11.86
CA MET A 54 -5.80 -6.51 10.52
C MET A 54 -4.72 -5.44 10.32
N VAL A 55 -4.98 -4.21 10.79
CA VAL A 55 -4.00 -3.11 10.76
C VAL A 55 -2.75 -3.49 11.55
N ASP A 56 -2.88 -3.98 12.77
CA ASP A 56 -1.74 -4.39 13.61
C ASP A 56 -0.88 -5.46 12.91
N LYS A 57 -1.50 -6.44 12.23
CA LYS A 57 -0.78 -7.46 11.44
C LYS A 57 -0.07 -6.88 10.22
N ILE A 58 -0.70 -5.95 9.51
CA ILE A 58 -0.10 -5.25 8.35
C ILE A 58 1.10 -4.42 8.80
N VAL A 59 0.94 -3.63 9.86
CA VAL A 59 1.99 -2.79 10.45
C VAL A 59 3.16 -3.64 10.89
N LYS A 60 2.90 -4.74 11.60
CA LYS A 60 3.94 -5.68 12.02
C LYS A 60 4.75 -6.19 10.82
N PHE A 61 4.09 -6.63 9.75
CA PHE A 61 4.77 -7.07 8.54
C PHE A 61 5.62 -5.95 7.91
N LEU A 62 5.08 -4.73 7.79
CA LEU A 62 5.83 -3.62 7.22
C LEU A 62 7.06 -3.29 8.07
N LEU A 63 6.94 -3.21 9.39
CA LEU A 63 8.09 -2.94 10.26
C LEU A 63 9.15 -4.04 10.21
N GLU A 64 8.76 -5.31 10.05
CA GLU A 64 9.70 -6.43 9.88
C GLU A 64 10.34 -6.46 8.48
N ALA A 65 9.65 -5.94 7.46
CA ALA A 65 10.14 -5.90 6.09
C ALA A 65 11.17 -4.77 5.86
N LEU A 66 11.03 -3.68 6.61
CA LEU A 66 11.76 -2.44 6.39
C LEU A 66 13.13 -2.41 7.06
N SER A 67 14.11 -1.79 6.38
CA SER A 67 15.38 -1.41 7.04
C SER A 67 15.24 -0.12 7.86
N VAL A 68 14.14 0.60 7.69
CA VAL A 68 13.95 1.96 8.19
C VAL A 68 13.16 2.02 9.48
N VAL A 69 13.53 2.97 10.34
CA VAL A 69 12.80 3.28 11.56
C VAL A 69 11.59 4.14 11.21
N ILE A 70 10.39 3.54 11.27
CA ILE A 70 9.10 4.23 11.16
C ILE A 70 8.38 4.11 12.50
N ASP A 71 7.72 5.17 12.93
CA ASP A 71 6.88 5.12 14.12
C ASP A 71 5.69 4.15 13.89
N ALA A 72 5.65 3.09 14.68
CA ALA A 72 4.63 2.05 14.56
C ALA A 72 3.22 2.59 14.81
N GLY A 73 3.08 3.55 15.72
CA GLY A 73 1.80 4.15 16.08
C GLY A 73 1.25 5.03 14.96
N GLU A 74 2.09 5.86 14.36
CA GLU A 74 1.74 6.71 13.22
C GLU A 74 1.39 5.87 11.98
N LEU A 75 2.16 4.82 11.72
CA LEU A 75 1.88 3.88 10.63
C LEU A 75 0.53 3.20 10.82
N ALA A 76 0.26 2.67 12.02
CA ALA A 76 -1.02 2.05 12.36
C ALA A 76 -2.18 3.05 12.22
N ALA A 77 -2.05 4.24 12.79
CA ALA A 77 -3.07 5.28 12.73
C ALA A 77 -3.38 5.69 11.28
N THR A 78 -2.37 5.81 10.43
CA THR A 78 -2.53 6.18 9.01
C THR A 78 -3.30 5.11 8.23
N ILE A 79 -2.92 3.84 8.40
CA ILE A 79 -3.57 2.72 7.73
C ILE A 79 -5.01 2.54 8.25
N GLU A 80 -5.23 2.63 9.56
CA GLU A 80 -6.55 2.54 10.18
C GLU A 80 -7.47 3.69 9.76
N ALA A 81 -6.98 4.93 9.78
CA ALA A 81 -7.73 6.10 9.32
C ALA A 81 -8.19 5.95 7.86
N THR A 82 -7.34 5.35 7.02
CA THR A 82 -7.72 5.05 5.63
C THR A 82 -8.83 4.01 5.56
N PHE A 83 -8.71 2.87 6.25
CA PHE A 83 -9.73 1.80 6.18
C PHE A 83 -11.05 2.16 6.84
N THR A 84 -11.05 3.09 7.79
CA THR A 84 -12.26 3.65 8.42
C THR A 84 -12.86 4.82 7.62
N ASN A 85 -12.14 5.35 6.63
CA ASN A 85 -12.57 6.48 5.80
C ASN A 85 -12.35 6.25 4.29
N LEU A 86 -12.66 5.03 3.83
CA LEU A 86 -12.40 4.57 2.46
C LEU A 86 -13.08 5.44 1.38
N LYS A 87 -14.20 6.10 1.70
CA LYS A 87 -14.91 7.00 0.76
C LYS A 87 -14.04 8.18 0.40
N SER A 88 -13.42 8.81 1.39
CA SER A 88 -12.46 9.89 1.19
C SER A 88 -11.17 9.37 0.54
N ALA A 89 -10.72 8.18 0.96
CA ALA A 89 -9.54 7.54 0.36
C ALA A 89 -9.70 7.32 -1.16
N LYS A 90 -10.90 6.92 -1.61
CA LYS A 90 -11.21 6.83 -3.03
C LYS A 90 -11.20 8.18 -3.72
N SER A 91 -11.87 9.18 -3.14
CA SER A 91 -11.98 10.51 -3.74
C SER A 91 -10.62 11.19 -3.95
N ASN A 92 -9.63 11.00 -3.08
CA ASN A 92 -8.28 11.55 -3.34
C ASN A 92 -7.37 10.63 -4.18
N GLY A 93 -7.87 9.49 -4.68
CA GLY A 93 -7.16 8.62 -5.64
C GLY A 93 -6.15 7.62 -5.07
N TRP A 94 -6.14 7.41 -3.76
CA TRP A 94 -5.15 6.63 -3.02
C TRP A 94 -5.69 5.26 -2.62
N ALA A 95 -7.00 5.03 -2.70
CA ALA A 95 -7.59 3.69 -2.62
C ALA A 95 -8.62 3.44 -3.73
N ASP A 96 -8.77 2.19 -4.17
CA ASP A 96 -9.77 1.80 -5.15
C ASP A 96 -10.48 0.49 -4.80
N PHE A 97 -11.77 0.44 -5.15
CA PHE A 97 -12.66 -0.67 -4.87
C PHE A 97 -12.66 -1.69 -6.02
N SER A 98 -12.78 -2.97 -5.67
CA SER A 98 -12.98 -4.06 -6.63
C SER A 98 -13.92 -5.12 -6.09
N LYS A 99 -14.98 -5.44 -6.85
CA LYS A 99 -15.77 -6.66 -6.63
C LYS A 99 -15.05 -7.87 -7.23
N SER A 100 -15.13 -9.02 -6.56
CA SER A 100 -14.72 -10.28 -7.17
C SER A 100 -15.75 -10.75 -8.21
N SER A 101 -15.30 -11.61 -9.11
CA SER A 101 -16.15 -12.28 -10.09
C SER A 101 -17.13 -13.28 -9.45
N ALA A 102 -16.85 -13.77 -8.24
CA ALA A 102 -17.66 -14.75 -7.52
C ALA A 102 -18.77 -14.13 -6.64
N SER A 103 -19.00 -12.82 -6.76
CA SER A 103 -20.09 -12.01 -6.15
C SER A 103 -20.31 -12.10 -4.63
N SER A 104 -19.48 -12.84 -3.90
CA SER A 104 -19.59 -13.07 -2.45
C SER A 104 -18.60 -12.26 -1.62
N ASN A 105 -17.65 -11.57 -2.25
CA ASN A 105 -16.67 -10.74 -1.57
C ASN A 105 -16.21 -9.56 -2.45
N SER A 106 -15.53 -8.61 -1.82
CA SER A 106 -14.93 -7.46 -2.47
C SER A 106 -13.66 -7.03 -1.75
N SER A 107 -12.87 -6.18 -2.39
CA SER A 107 -11.60 -5.70 -1.86
C SER A 107 -11.37 -4.23 -2.13
N TRP A 108 -10.49 -3.64 -1.33
CA TRP A 108 -9.90 -2.34 -1.52
C TRP A 108 -8.39 -2.47 -1.72
N GLU A 109 -7.85 -1.88 -2.77
CA GLU A 109 -6.42 -1.65 -2.89
C GLU A 109 -6.11 -0.25 -2.35
N TYR A 110 -5.42 -0.17 -1.23
CA TYR A 110 -4.84 1.06 -0.69
C TYR A 110 -3.38 1.19 -1.15
N ARG A 111 -3.02 2.36 -1.71
CA ARG A 111 -1.68 2.69 -2.19
C ARG A 111 -1.07 3.76 -1.30
N ILE A 112 0.08 3.46 -0.72
CA ILE A 112 0.77 4.34 0.22
C ILE A 112 2.25 4.41 -0.13
N LEU A 113 2.85 5.58 0.08
CA LEU A 113 4.27 5.81 -0.12
C LEU A 113 4.83 6.52 1.10
N PHE A 114 5.84 5.92 1.73
CA PHE A 114 6.60 6.56 2.80
C PHE A 114 7.96 7.02 2.29
N ALA A 115 8.44 8.13 2.81
CA ALA A 115 9.79 8.61 2.59
C ALA A 115 10.44 8.85 3.96
N VAL A 116 11.58 8.23 4.22
CA VAL A 116 12.31 8.31 5.49
C VAL A 116 13.75 8.72 5.20
N PRO A 117 14.31 9.73 5.89
CA PRO A 117 15.71 10.12 5.71
C PRO A 117 16.66 8.93 5.88
N ASN A 118 17.71 8.86 5.07
CA ASN A 118 18.80 7.94 5.33
C ASN A 118 19.72 8.57 6.38
N ALA A 119 19.85 7.91 7.55
CA ALA A 119 20.63 8.45 8.67
C ALA A 119 22.14 8.49 8.40
N GLU A 120 22.62 7.69 7.44
CA GLU A 120 24.04 7.55 7.13
C GLU A 120 24.46 8.41 5.91
N LEU A 121 23.50 8.76 5.04
CA LEU A 121 23.75 9.45 3.79
C LEU A 121 22.79 10.64 3.62
N GLU A 122 23.31 11.86 3.87
CA GLU A 122 22.51 13.11 3.96
C GLU A 122 21.70 13.43 2.69
N ASP A 123 22.24 13.12 1.51
CA ASP A 123 21.56 13.36 0.23
C ASP A 123 20.66 12.19 -0.20
N PHE A 124 20.44 11.18 0.65
CA PHE A 124 19.64 10.00 0.32
C PHE A 124 18.47 9.82 1.30
N PHE A 125 17.41 9.21 0.80
CA PHE A 125 16.28 8.80 1.61
C PHE A 125 15.75 7.47 1.10
N TYR A 126 15.15 6.71 2.00
CA TYR A 126 14.42 5.51 1.65
C TYR A 126 13.01 5.90 1.22
N SER A 127 12.55 5.37 0.09
CA SER A 127 11.17 5.45 -0.36
C SER A 127 10.57 4.06 -0.31
N LEU A 128 9.51 3.89 0.49
CA LEU A 128 8.75 2.66 0.54
C LEU A 128 7.48 2.80 -0.29
N VAL A 129 7.43 2.15 -1.46
CA VAL A 129 6.20 2.03 -2.24
C VAL A 129 5.44 0.82 -1.72
N THR A 130 4.16 0.98 -1.36
CA THR A 130 3.36 -0.10 -0.77
C THR A 130 1.95 -0.13 -1.31
N THR A 131 1.43 -1.33 -1.53
CA THR A 131 0.01 -1.57 -1.73
C THR A 131 -0.51 -2.56 -0.71
N ILE A 132 -1.68 -2.26 -0.15
CA ILE A 132 -2.40 -3.14 0.76
C ILE A 132 -3.75 -3.43 0.12
N LYS A 133 -3.95 -4.68 -0.29
CA LYS A 133 -5.26 -5.17 -0.74
C LYS A 133 -5.98 -5.77 0.47
N LEU A 134 -6.98 -5.08 1.01
CA LEU A 134 -7.87 -5.59 2.06
C LEU A 134 -9.12 -6.18 1.43
N GLU A 135 -9.43 -7.44 1.71
CA GLU A 135 -10.59 -8.15 1.18
C GLU A 135 -11.48 -8.66 2.32
N ALA A 136 -12.79 -8.59 2.13
CA ALA A 136 -13.79 -9.02 3.11
C ALA A 136 -15.00 -9.65 2.43
N ASP A 137 -15.79 -10.37 3.20
CA ASP A 137 -17.15 -10.85 2.88
C ASP A 137 -18.18 -9.71 2.83
N ILE A 138 -17.83 -8.62 2.17
CA ILE A 138 -18.68 -7.47 1.88
C ILE A 138 -18.89 -7.43 0.38
N THR A 139 -20.13 -7.35 -0.10
CA THR A 139 -20.41 -7.34 -1.55
C THR A 139 -20.46 -5.93 -2.12
N GLU A 140 -21.15 -5.02 -1.45
CA GLU A 140 -21.38 -3.66 -1.95
C GLU A 140 -20.35 -2.67 -1.43
N GLU A 141 -19.87 -1.79 -2.32
CA GLU A 141 -18.88 -0.75 -1.98
C GLU A 141 -19.36 0.09 -0.79
N SER A 142 -20.65 0.45 -0.79
CA SER A 142 -21.23 1.28 0.26
C SER A 142 -21.26 0.63 1.64
N SER A 143 -21.19 -0.70 1.70
CA SER A 143 -21.17 -1.44 2.96
C SER A 143 -19.79 -1.42 3.66
N TRP A 144 -18.76 -0.89 2.98
CA TRP A 144 -17.48 -0.56 3.60
C TRP A 144 -17.50 0.79 4.31
N TRP A 145 -18.48 1.65 4.02
CA TRP A 145 -18.60 2.95 4.68
C TRP A 145 -19.02 2.77 6.14
N GLY A 146 -18.33 3.46 7.05
CA GLY A 146 -18.62 3.41 8.48
C GLY A 146 -17.97 2.25 9.22
N LEU A 147 -17.04 1.51 8.60
CA LEU A 147 -16.12 0.67 9.34
C LEU A 147 -15.36 1.51 10.38
N VAL A 148 -15.24 0.97 11.58
CA VAL A 148 -14.46 1.53 12.68
C VAL A 148 -13.44 0.49 13.15
N SER A 149 -12.53 0.89 14.04
CA SER A 149 -11.48 0.04 14.62
C SER A 149 -11.98 -1.35 15.05
N SER A 150 -13.13 -1.39 15.73
CA SER A 150 -13.74 -2.61 16.28
C SER A 150 -14.65 -3.37 15.30
N SER A 151 -14.90 -2.85 14.09
CA SER A 151 -15.71 -3.55 13.10
C SER A 151 -15.06 -4.87 12.73
N SER A 152 -15.80 -5.97 12.90
CA SER A 152 -15.33 -7.32 12.63
C SER A 152 -15.97 -7.88 11.37
N LYS A 153 -15.15 -8.49 10.52
CA LYS A 153 -15.54 -9.19 9.28
C LYS A 153 -14.58 -10.33 9.01
N ASN A 154 -14.90 -11.13 8.01
CA ASN A 154 -14.05 -12.20 7.53
C ASN A 154 -12.96 -11.63 6.60
N PHE A 155 -11.97 -10.96 7.19
CA PHE A 155 -10.94 -10.22 6.47
C PHE A 155 -9.78 -11.12 6.02
N SER A 156 -9.20 -10.77 4.87
CA SER A 156 -7.87 -11.19 4.43
C SER A 156 -7.13 -9.97 3.86
N ALA A 157 -5.80 -9.99 3.87
CA ALA A 157 -5.03 -8.90 3.26
C ALA A 157 -3.81 -9.41 2.49
N THR A 158 -3.51 -8.79 1.36
CA THR A 158 -2.25 -8.96 0.63
C THR A 158 -1.49 -7.65 0.68
N ILE A 159 -0.21 -7.71 1.06
CA ILE A 159 0.66 -6.55 1.18
C ILE A 159 1.85 -6.76 0.26
N ASP A 160 2.12 -5.78 -0.58
CA ASP A 160 3.30 -5.70 -1.44
C ASP A 160 4.06 -4.43 -1.09
N ALA A 161 5.37 -4.53 -0.89
CA ALA A 161 6.20 -3.43 -0.46
C ALA A 161 7.57 -3.45 -1.17
N MET A 162 7.96 -2.31 -1.73
CA MET A 162 9.27 -2.11 -2.35
C MET A 162 10.01 -0.96 -1.67
N GLU A 163 11.17 -1.28 -1.09
CA GLU A 163 12.11 -0.30 -0.55
C GLU A 163 13.07 0.14 -1.65
N LEU A 164 13.17 1.46 -1.82
CA LEU A 164 14.04 2.12 -2.78
C LEU A 164 14.96 3.07 -2.04
N VAL A 165 16.21 3.15 -2.47
CA VAL A 165 17.13 4.22 -2.05
C VAL A 165 17.10 5.30 -3.11
N VAL A 166 16.75 6.52 -2.72
CA VAL A 166 16.54 7.64 -3.64
C VAL A 166 17.48 8.77 -3.26
N GLN A 167 18.21 9.29 -4.24
CA GLN A 167 19.05 10.47 -4.05
C GLN A 167 18.22 11.75 -4.24
N LYS A 168 18.56 12.77 -3.46
CA LYS A 168 18.09 14.14 -3.64
C LYS A 168 18.35 14.59 -5.07
N GLY A 169 17.31 15.15 -5.68
CA GLY A 169 17.36 15.61 -7.07
C GLY A 169 16.79 14.61 -8.08
N PHE A 170 16.47 13.38 -7.67
CA PHE A 170 15.79 12.40 -8.52
C PHE A 170 14.57 13.00 -9.23
N ARG A 171 14.49 12.80 -10.54
CA ARG A 171 13.37 13.25 -11.38
C ARG A 171 12.69 12.06 -12.01
N ASN A 172 11.36 12.16 -12.16
CA ASN A 172 10.60 11.14 -12.87
C ASN A 172 11.18 10.93 -14.28
N PRO A 173 11.69 9.73 -14.61
CA PRO A 173 12.29 9.46 -15.92
C PRO A 173 11.26 9.19 -17.02
N LEU A 174 9.97 9.19 -16.65
CA LEU A 174 8.81 8.94 -17.51
C LEU A 174 7.99 10.21 -17.73
#